data_AF-A0A2V8J833-F1
#
_entry.id   AF-A0A2V8J833-F1
#
_cell.length_a   1.000
_cell.length_b   1.000
_cell.length_c   1.000
_cell.angle_alpha   90.00
_cell.angle_beta   90.00
_cell.angle_gamma   90.00
#
_symmetry.space_group_name_H-M   'P 1'
#
loop_
_entity.id
_entity.type
_entity.pdbx_description
1 polymer ?
#
loop_
_entity_poly.entity_id
_entity_poly.type
_entity_poly.pdbx_seq_one_letter_code
_entity_poly.pdbx_strand_id
1 'polypeptide(L)' 'MIRDQLEKLVAELLDKGVLYDDARREFEKLFIARALQRSDGNLGNAAEMLGVHRNTIARKMSEYRIKRTA' A
#
# COMPACT_ATOMS: atom_id res chain seq x y z
N MET A 1 17.62 11.79 -1.64
CA MET A 1 16.19 12.09 -1.30
C MET A 1 15.33 10.89 -1.74
N ILE A 2 14.05 10.78 -1.38
CA ILE A 2 13.22 9.57 -1.55
C ILE A 2 13.35 8.82 -2.90
N ARG A 3 13.69 9.54 -3.98
CA ARG A 3 14.04 9.01 -5.29
C ARG A 3 15.15 7.95 -5.26
N ASP A 4 16.24 8.19 -4.53
CA ASP A 4 17.39 7.27 -4.47
C ASP A 4 17.03 5.96 -3.76
N GLN A 5 16.20 6.05 -2.71
CA GLN A 5 15.67 4.88 -2.01
C GLN A 5 14.72 4.07 -2.91
N LEU A 6 13.91 4.77 -3.71
CA LEU A 6 13.00 4.14 -4.65
C LEU A 6 13.75 3.45 -5.80
N GLU A 7 14.78 4.11 -6.36
CA GLU A 7 15.63 3.51 -7.41
C GLU A 7 16.31 2.24 -6.91
N LYS A 8 16.86 2.26 -5.69
CA LYS A 8 17.47 1.08 -5.08
C LYS A 8 16.46 -0.06 -4.91
N LEU A 9 15.24 0.24 -4.45
CA LEU A 9 14.18 -0.77 -4.30
C LEU A 9 13.77 -1.36 -5.65
N VAL A 10 13.58 -0.51 -6.67
CA VAL A 10 13.19 -0.96 -8.01
C VAL A 10 14.26 -1.85 -8.63
N ALA A 11 15.53 -1.49 -8.51
CA ALA A 11 16.65 -2.32 -8.96
C ALA A 11 16.61 -3.71 -8.31
N GLU A 12 16.46 -3.76 -6.97
CA GLU A 12 16.40 -5.03 -6.24
C GLU A 12 15.20 -5.91 -6.65
N LEU A 13 14.03 -5.31 -6.93
CA LEU A 13 12.85 -6.04 -7.40
C LEU A 13 13.09 -6.64 -8.80
N LEU A 14 13.73 -5.89 -9.69
CA LEU A 14 14.07 -6.35 -11.04
C LEU A 14 15.13 -7.47 -11.00
N ASP A 15 16.17 -7.32 -10.18
CA ASP A 15 17.23 -8.32 -10.02
C ASP A 15 16.68 -9.66 -9.50
N LYS A 16 15.61 -9.61 -8.69
CA LYS A 16 14.90 -10.79 -8.18
C LYS A 16 13.83 -11.33 -9.12
N GLY A 17 13.65 -10.72 -10.31
CA GLY A 17 12.64 -11.13 -11.29
C GLY A 17 11.20 -10.87 -10.86
N VAL A 18 10.96 -9.91 -9.97
CA VAL A 18 9.60 -9.54 -9.56
C VAL A 18 8.89 -8.85 -10.71
N LEU A 19 7.72 -9.38 -11.09
CA LEU A 19 6.90 -8.81 -12.15
C LEU A 19 6.29 -7.48 -11.71
N TYR A 20 6.08 -6.58 -12.66
CA TYR A 20 5.50 -5.26 -12.41
C TYR A 20 4.18 -5.33 -11.63
N ASP A 21 3.27 -6.23 -12.01
CA ASP A 21 1.98 -6.36 -11.36
C ASP A 21 2.08 -6.86 -9.91
N ASP A 22 3.06 -7.72 -9.62
CA ASP A 22 3.36 -8.18 -8.27
C ASP A 22 3.93 -7.04 -7.42
N ALA A 23 4.93 -6.33 -7.93
CA ALA A 23 5.53 -5.19 -7.26
C ALA A 23 4.48 -4.10 -6.96
N ARG A 24 3.66 -3.76 -7.95
CA ARG A 24 2.58 -2.77 -7.81
C ARG A 24 1.57 -3.20 -6.75
N ARG A 25 1.14 -4.47 -6.77
CA ARG A 25 0.18 -5.00 -5.81
C ARG A 25 0.73 -5.00 -4.38
N GLU A 26 1.97 -5.47 -4.18
CA GLU A 26 2.56 -5.50 -2.84
C GLU A 26 2.83 -4.09 -2.30
N PHE A 27 3.28 -3.16 -3.14
CA PHE A 27 3.40 -1.76 -2.76
C PHE A 27 2.05 -1.17 -2.34
N GLU A 28 1.01 -1.34 -3.18
CA GLU A 28 -0.34 -0.83 -2.90
C GLU A 28 -0.90 -1.41 -1.59
N LYS A 29 -0.75 -2.71 -1.38
CA LYS A 29 -1.15 -3.40 -0.14
C LYS A 29 -0.44 -2.87 1.09
N LEU A 30 0.89 -2.73 1.03
CA LEU A 30 1.69 -2.20 2.14
C LEU A 30 1.34 -0.75 2.45
N PHE A 31 1.17 0.08 1.43
CA PHE A 31 0.84 1.48 1.58
C PHE A 31 -0.52 1.67 2.28
N ILE A 32 -1.53 0.92 1.85
CA ILE A 32 -2.87 0.92 2.48
C ILE A 32 -2.80 0.39 3.92
N ALA A 33 -2.10 -0.72 4.15
CA ALA A 33 -1.98 -1.30 5.49
C ALA A 33 -1.31 -0.33 6.48
N ARG A 34 -0.27 0.40 6.05
CA ARG A 34 0.40 1.41 6.88
C ARG A 34 -0.48 2.62 7.17
N ALA A 35 -1.28 3.06 6.20
CA ALA A 35 -2.26 4.12 6.44
C ALA A 35 -3.32 3.67 7.47
N LEU A 36 -3.86 2.46 7.33
CA LEU A 36 -4.80 1.90 8.30
C LEU A 36 -4.20 1.77 9.70
N GLN A 37 -2.95 1.34 9.80
CA GLN A 37 -2.26 1.27 11.09
C GLN A 37 -2.10 2.64 11.74
N ARG A 38 -1.77 3.67 10.96
CA ARG A 38 -1.63 5.06 11.46
C ARG A 38 -2.96 5.71 11.83
N SER A 39 -4.08 5.16 11.34
CA SER A 39 -5.42 5.64 11.65
C SER A 39 -6.17 4.77 12.66
N ASP A 40 -5.48 3.83 13.34
CA ASP A 40 -6.10 2.87 14.26
C ASP A 40 -7.29 2.13 13.62
N GLY A 41 -7.13 1.75 12.36
CA GLY A 41 -8.16 1.05 11.57
C GLY A 41 -9.31 1.95 11.10
N ASN A 42 -9.30 3.26 11.38
CA ASN A 42 -10.31 4.18 10.89
C ASN A 42 -10.16 4.40 9.37
N LEU A 43 -11.17 3.95 8.62
CA LEU A 43 -11.19 4.03 7.16
C LEU A 43 -11.30 5.45 6.61
N GLY A 44 -12.01 6.34 7.30
CA GLY A 44 -12.15 7.74 6.89
C GLY A 44 -10.81 8.46 6.98
N ASN A 45 -10.13 8.31 8.11
CA ASN A 45 -8.82 8.92 8.33
C ASN A 45 -7.74 8.30 7.42
N ALA A 46 -7.78 6.98 7.20
CA ALA A 46 -6.89 6.33 6.22
C ALA A 46 -7.12 6.85 4.79
N ALA A 47 -8.39 7.05 4.41
CA ALA A 47 -8.78 7.60 3.12
C ALA A 47 -8.27 9.03 2.93
N GLU A 48 -8.40 9.87 3.95
CA GLU A 48 -7.87 11.22 3.96
C GLU A 48 -6.34 11.25 3.83
N MET A 49 -5.61 10.44 4.62
CA MET A 49 -4.15 10.33 4.53
C MET A 49 -3.65 9.87 3.15
N LEU A 50 -4.40 8.97 2.52
CA LEU A 50 -4.07 8.44 1.21
C LEU A 50 -4.55 9.32 0.05
N GLY A 51 -5.37 10.35 0.33
CA GLY A 51 -5.95 11.21 -0.71
C GLY A 51 -6.91 10.47 -1.65
N VAL A 52 -7.58 9.42 -1.16
CA VAL A 52 -8.51 8.59 -1.96
C VAL A 52 -9.86 8.46 -1.26
N HIS A 53 -10.89 8.05 -1.98
CA HIS A 53 -12.19 7.81 -1.37
C HIS A 53 -12.19 6.54 -0.49
N ARG A 54 -12.89 6.57 0.65
CA ARG A 54 -12.99 5.42 1.59
C ARG A 54 -13.47 4.12 0.93
N ASN A 55 -14.35 4.22 -0.08
CA ASN A 55 -14.86 3.05 -0.81
C ASN A 55 -13.75 2.35 -1.61
N THR A 56 -12.78 3.12 -2.13
CA THR A 56 -11.62 2.58 -2.82
C THR A 56 -10.77 1.75 -1.86
N ILE A 57 -10.52 2.27 -0.65
CA ILE A 57 -9.79 1.52 0.39
C ILE A 57 -10.56 0.28 0.80
N ALA A 58 -11.86 0.39 1.07
CA ALA A 58 -12.68 -0.76 1.47
C ALA A 58 -12.63 -1.89 0.41
N ARG A 59 -12.76 -1.54 -0.88
CA ARG A 59 -12.63 -2.51 -1.98
C ARG A 59 -11.24 -3.14 -2.02
N LYS A 60 -10.18 -2.33 -1.87
CA LYS A 60 -8.79 -2.79 -1.87
C LYS A 60 -8.43 -3.66 -0.67
N MET A 61 -9.01 -3.41 0.50
CA MET A 61 -8.87 -4.28 1.66
C MET A 61 -9.45 -5.66 1.41
N SER A 62 -10.62 -5.74 0.77
CA SER A 62 -11.21 -7.02 0.35
C SER A 62 -10.34 -7.72 -0.70
N GLU A 63 -9.87 -6.99 -1.71
CA GLU A 63 -9.00 -7.49 -2.79
C GLU A 63 -7.70 -8.10 -2.22
N TYR A 64 -7.06 -7.43 -1.25
CA TYR A 64 -5.78 -7.84 -0.67
C TYR A 64 -5.89 -8.60 0.65
N ARG A 65 -7.11 -8.91 1.09
CA ARG A 65 -7.40 -9.58 2.36
C ARG A 65 -6.72 -8.89 3.55
N ILE A 66 -6.69 -7.56 3.54
CA ILE A 66 -6.16 -6.75 4.64
C ILE A 66 -7.18 -6.79 5.78
N LYS A 67 -6.78 -7.34 6.92
CA LYS A 67 -7.59 -7.31 8.14
C LYS A 67 -7.54 -5.93 8.76
N ARG A 68 -8.64 -5.50 9.38
CA ARG A 68 -8.59 -4.34 10.28
C ARG A 68 -7.63 -4.68 11.40
N THR A 69 -6.64 -3.82 11.59
CA THR A 69 -5.82 -3.85 12.80
C THR A 69 -6.73 -3.39 13.92
N ALA A 70 -6.88 -4.23 14.95
CA ALA A 70 -7.62 -3.91 16.17
C ALA A 70 -6.75 -3.07 17.10
#